data_AF-A0A0Z8SZL2-F1
#
_entry.id   AF-A0A0Z8SZL2-F1
#
_cell.length_a   1.000
_cell.length_b   1.000
_cell.length_c   1.000
_cell.angle_alpha   90.00
_cell.angle_beta   90.00
_cell.angle_gamma   90.00
#
_symmetry.space_group_name_H-M   'P 1'
#
loop_
_entity.id
_entity.type
_entity.pdbx_description
1 polymer ?
#
loop_
_entity_poly.entity_id
_entity_poly.type
_entity_poly.pdbx_seq_one_letter_code
_entity_poly.pdbx_strand_id
1 'polypeptide(L)' 'MTIKRWLILGIIAVVGFLIGRLLVRIFLNLLLGGTLWGGNFL' A
#
# COMPACT_ATOMS: atom_id res chain seq x y z
N MET A 1 13.36 -7.79 -26.99
CA MET A 1 12.80 -7.75 -25.62
C MET A 1 12.79 -6.31 -25.14
N THR A 2 11.61 -5.69 -25.09
CA THR A 2 11.46 -4.24 -24.95
C THR A 2 11.71 -3.80 -23.50
N ILE A 3 12.85 -3.14 -23.26
CA ILE A 3 13.23 -2.51 -21.97
C ILE A 3 12.09 -1.68 -21.35
N LYS A 4 11.26 -1.05 -22.19
CA LYS A 4 10.06 -0.30 -21.77
C LYS A 4 9.09 -1.13 -20.93
N ARG A 5 8.96 -2.42 -21.21
CA ARG A 5 8.06 -3.34 -20.49
C ARG A 5 8.56 -3.62 -19.08
N TRP A 6 9.87 -3.79 -18.91
CA TRP A 6 10.50 -3.97 -17.60
C TRP A 6 10.44 -2.71 -16.74
N LEU A 7 10.58 -1.53 -17.35
CA LEU A 7 10.44 -0.25 -16.66
C LEU A 7 9.03 -0.07 -16.08
N ILE A 8 7.99 -0.35 -16.88
CA ILE A 8 6.59 -0.25 -16.45
C ILE A 8 6.31 -1.25 -15.31
N LEU A 9 6.78 -2.49 -15.43
CA LEU A 9 6.61 -3.50 -14.39
C LEU A 9 7.33 -3.12 -13.09
N GLY A 10 8.53 -2.55 -13.17
CA GLY A 10 9.27 -2.05 -12.01
C GLY A 10 8.53 -0.92 -11.30
N ILE A 11 7.98 0.04 -12.05
CA ILE A 11 7.19 1.15 -11.49
C ILE A 11 5.93 0.62 -10.80
N ILE A 12 5.19 -0.28 -11.45
CA ILE A 12 3.98 -0.89 -10.88
C ILE A 12 4.31 -1.66 -9.60
N ALA A 13 5.43 -2.39 -9.57
CA ALA A 13 5.86 -3.13 -8.38
C ALA A 13 6.18 -2.20 -7.20
N VAL A 14 6.90 -1.09 -7.46
CA VAL A 14 7.25 -0.11 -6.41
C VAL A 14 6.01 0.61 -5.90
N VAL A 15 5.15 1.10 -6.80
CA VAL A 15 3.90 1.78 -6.43
C VAL A 15 2.96 0.82 -5.69
N GLY A 16 2.83 -0.42 -6.17
CA GLY A 16 2.05 -1.47 -5.53
C GLY A 16 2.56 -1.85 -4.15
N PHE A 17 3.87 -1.88 -3.93
CA PHE A 17 4.46 -2.13 -2.62
C PHE A 17 4.18 -0.99 -1.62
N LEU A 18 4.34 0.26 -2.06
CA LEU A 18 4.07 1.45 -1.25
C LEU A 18 2.60 1.53 -0.82
N ILE A 19 1.68 1.31 -1.77
CA ILE A 19 0.24 1.33 -1.52
C ILE A 19 -0.21 0.08 -0.75
N GLY A 20 0.32 -1.08 -1.10
CA GLY A 20 0.00 -2.35 -0.45
C GLY A 20 0.26 -2.31 1.06
N ARG A 21 1.34 -1.65 1.50
CA ARG A 21 1.63 -1.47 2.92
C ARG A 21 0.55 -0.64 3.64
N LEU A 22 0.05 0.40 3.00
CA LEU A 22 -1.05 1.22 3.53
C LEU A 22 -2.36 0.43 3.53
N LEU A 23 -2.66 -0.31 2.46
CA LEU A 23 -3.88 -1.13 2.36
C LEU A 23 -3.91 -2.26 3.37
N VAL A 24 -2.80 -2.95 3.59
CA VAL A 24 -2.70 -3.98 4.64
C VAL A 24 -2.96 -3.35 6.01
N ARG A 25 -2.41 -2.15 6.27
CA ARG A 25 -2.66 -1.42 7.50
C ARG A 25 -4.14 -1.01 7.63
N ILE A 26 -4.78 -0.52 6.57
CA ILE A 26 -6.20 -0.15 6.56
C ILE A 26 -7.07 -1.39 6.80
N PHE A 27 -6.78 -2.47 6.09
CA PHE A 27 -7.51 -3.73 6.17
C PHE A 27 -7.42 -4.34 7.56
N LEU A 28 -6.22 -4.39 8.15
CA LEU A 28 -6.03 -4.88 9.51
C LEU A 28 -6.68 -3.96 10.56
N ASN A 29 -6.63 -2.63 10.37
CA ASN A 29 -7.36 -1.71 11.25
C ASN A 29 -8.87 -1.92 11.16
N LEU A 30 -9.43 -2.09 9.96
CA LEU A 30 -10.85 -2.37 9.76
C LEU A 30 -11.30 -3.68 10.43
N LEU A 31 -10.52 -4.75 10.25
CA LEU A 31 -10.83 -6.07 10.81
C LEU A 31 -10.70 -6.13 12.34
N LEU A 32 -9.69 -5.45 12.89
CA LEU A 32 -9.44 -5.43 14.33
C LEU A 32 -10.28 -4.36 15.05
N GLY A 33 -11.18 -3.68 14.34
CA GLY A 33 -12.01 -2.59 14.89
C GLY A 33 -11.21 -1.37 15.34
N GLY A 34 -9.95 -1.27 14.91
CA GLY A 34 -9.04 -0.18 15.23
C GLY A 34 -9.18 0.99 14.25
N THR A 35 -8.78 2.18 14.69
CA THR A 35 -8.69 3.35 13.80
C THR A 35 -7.30 3.41 13.16
N LEU A 36 -7.21 3.90 11.92
CA LEU A 36 -5.93 4.13 11.21
C LEU A 36 -4.93 5.00 12.00
N TRP A 37 -5.42 5.71 13.01
CA TRP A 37 -4.76 6.74 13.80
C TRP A 37 -4.89 6.50 15.32
N GLY A 38 -5.17 5.27 15.75
CA GLY A 38 -5.05 4.83 17.15
C GLY A 38 -5.86 5.58 18.21
N GLY A 39 -6.78 6.48 17.83
CA GLY A 39 -7.52 7.31 18.76
C GLY A 39 -6.73 8.49 19.32
N ASN A 40 -6.28 9.41 18.44
CA ASN A 40 -6.30 10.86 18.64
C ASN A 40 -5.61 11.55 17.46
N PHE A 41 -6.42 12.24 16.63
CA PHE A 41 -5.93 13.23 15.66
C PHE A 41 -6.04 14.65 16.26
N LEU A 42 -5.88 14.74 17.58
CA LEU A 42 -5.89 15.96 18.39
C LEU A 42 -4.84 15.81 19.49
#